data_AF-A0A3D9E5I4-F1
#
_entry.id   AF-A0A3D9E5I4-F1
#
_cell.length_a   1.000
_cell.length_b   1.000
_cell.length_c   1.000
_cell.angle_alpha   90.00
_cell.angle_beta   90.00
_cell.angle_gamma   90.00
#
_symmetry.space_group_name_H-M   'P 1'
#
loop_
_entity.id
_entity.type
_entity.pdbx_description
1 polymer ?
#
loop_
_entity_poly.entity_id
_entity_poly.type
_entity_poly.pdbx_seq_one_letter_code
_entity_poly.pdbx_strand_id
1 'polypeptide(L)'
;MAAKWPIAADVLGKAIGLSDEQIAAEQEELAFFAATVCSLIDRDTGRKVEPHRHEIPGAGLPPEFEMSAREWGKLMWNQTKGGTNARGQSAEPTAPAGVGMPAKVAVWLAPFPPRIFYGSGT
;
A
#
# COMPACT_ATOMS: atom_id res chain seq x y z
N MET A 1 -7.90 -16.24 8.34
CA MET A 1 -8.50 -15.80 7.06
C MET A 1 -7.36 -15.67 6.08
N ALA A 2 -7.45 -16.26 4.89
CA ALA A 2 -6.45 -16.00 3.86
C ALA A 2 -6.50 -14.52 3.51
N ALA A 3 -5.36 -13.83 3.62
CA ALA A 3 -5.26 -12.44 3.19
C ALA A 3 -5.63 -12.36 1.70
N LYS A 4 -6.70 -11.63 1.37
CA LYS A 4 -7.03 -11.30 -0.01
C LYS A 4 -6.04 -10.23 -0.44
N TRP A 5 -5.00 -10.67 -1.13
CA TRP A 5 -3.99 -9.80 -1.72
C TRP A 5 -4.15 -9.78 -3.24
N PRO A 6 -4.21 -8.60 -3.88
CA PRO A 6 -4.19 -7.26 -3.30
C PRO A 6 -5.42 -6.96 -2.43
N ILE A 7 -5.31 -5.98 -1.52
CA ILE A 7 -6.44 -5.55 -0.69
C ILE A 7 -7.54 -4.95 -1.57
N ALA A 8 -8.81 -5.15 -1.18
CA ALA A 8 -9.94 -4.60 -1.92
C ALA A 8 -10.20 -3.12 -1.58
N ALA A 9 -10.91 -2.42 -2.48
CA ALA A 9 -11.25 -1.01 -2.32
C ALA A 9 -12.05 -0.74 -1.03
N ASP A 10 -12.97 -1.63 -0.67
CA ASP A 10 -13.76 -1.52 0.56
C ASP A 10 -12.89 -1.61 1.82
N VAL A 11 -11.85 -2.45 1.78
CA VAL A 11 -10.88 -2.60 2.87
C VAL A 11 -10.09 -1.30 3.06
N LEU A 12 -9.63 -0.69 1.97
CA LEU A 12 -8.92 0.59 2.03
C LEU A 12 -9.85 1.73 2.46
N GLY A 13 -11.06 1.81 1.89
CA GLY A 13 -12.04 2.84 2.22
C GLY A 13 -12.44 2.83 3.70
N LYS A 14 -12.66 1.64 4.28
CA LYS A 14 -12.90 1.47 5.72
C LYS A 14 -11.69 1.86 6.56
N ALA A 15 -10.46 1.56 6.11
CA ALA A 15 -9.24 1.94 6.82
C ALA A 15 -9.02 3.47 6.83
N ILE A 16 -9.48 4.17 5.80
CA ILE A 16 -9.46 5.64 5.72
C ILE A 16 -10.56 6.26 6.60
N GLY A 17 -11.66 5.53 6.85
CA GLY A 17 -12.79 5.99 7.64
C GLY A 17 -13.94 6.57 6.81
N LEU A 18 -14.04 6.19 5.53
CA LEU A 18 -15.16 6.57 4.67
C LEU A 18 -16.43 5.78 5.01
N SER A 19 -17.60 6.39 4.83
CA SER A 19 -18.88 5.69 4.90
C SER A 19 -19.08 4.76 3.69
N ASP A 20 -19.97 3.76 3.80
CA ASP A 20 -20.22 2.82 2.69
C ASP A 20 -20.69 3.54 1.41
N GLU A 21 -21.44 4.63 1.53
CA GLU A 21 -21.85 5.48 0.40
C GLU A 21 -20.66 6.18 -0.27
N GLN A 22 -19.72 6.69 0.52
CA GLN A 22 -18.50 7.32 0.01
C GLN A 22 -17.56 6.31 -0.65
N ILE A 23 -17.47 5.10 -0.08
CA ILE A 23 -16.70 3.99 -0.66
C ILE A 23 -17.27 3.63 -2.03
N ALA A 24 -18.60 3.53 -2.16
CA ALA A 24 -19.25 3.25 -3.44
C ALA A 24 -19.00 4.36 -4.47
N ALA A 25 -19.00 5.63 -4.06
CA ALA A 25 -18.72 6.77 -4.93
C ALA A 25 -17.26 6.85 -5.41
N GLU A 26 -16.31 6.52 -4.54
CA GLU A 26 -14.87 6.58 -4.83
C GLU A 26 -14.28 5.20 -5.18
N GLN A 27 -15.12 4.23 -5.53
CA GLN A 27 -14.75 2.82 -5.68
C GLN A 27 -13.58 2.60 -6.64
N GLU A 28 -13.59 3.26 -7.79
CA GLU A 28 -12.53 3.12 -8.81
C GLU A 28 -11.20 3.70 -8.31
N GLU A 29 -11.25 4.85 -7.64
CA GLU A 29 -10.06 5.51 -7.13
C GLU A 29 -9.46 4.76 -5.93
N LEU A 30 -10.30 4.29 -5.00
CA LEU A 30 -9.89 3.41 -3.92
C LEU A 30 -9.27 2.11 -4.44
N ALA A 31 -9.85 1.51 -5.48
CA ALA A 31 -9.28 0.32 -6.12
C ALA A 31 -7.89 0.60 -6.71
N PHE A 32 -7.73 1.75 -7.36
CA PHE A 32 -6.44 2.18 -7.90
C PHE A 32 -5.39 2.37 -6.80
N PHE A 33 -5.72 3.07 -5.71
CA PHE A 33 -4.80 3.26 -4.60
C PHE A 33 -4.44 1.94 -3.90
N ALA A 34 -5.43 1.08 -3.67
CA ALA A 34 -5.24 -0.24 -3.09
C ALA A 34 -4.29 -1.11 -3.93
N ALA A 35 -4.51 -1.18 -5.25
CA ALA A 35 -3.65 -1.93 -6.16
C ALA A 35 -2.22 -1.33 -6.21
N THR A 36 -2.12 0.00 -6.21
CA THR A 36 -0.83 0.71 -6.25
C THR A 36 0.02 0.40 -5.03
N VAL A 37 -0.52 0.49 -3.82
CA VAL A 37 0.25 0.22 -2.60
C VAL A 37 0.63 -1.24 -2.46
N CYS A 38 -0.26 -2.18 -2.85
CA CYS A 38 0.09 -3.60 -2.90
C CYS A 38 1.24 -3.86 -3.88
N SER A 39 1.21 -3.27 -5.08
CA SER A 39 2.30 -3.37 -6.07
C SER A 39 3.63 -2.82 -5.54
N LEU A 40 3.60 -1.70 -4.79
CA LEU A 40 4.80 -1.14 -4.17
C LEU A 40 5.37 -2.04 -3.08
N ILE A 41 4.52 -2.62 -2.23
CA ILE A 41 4.91 -3.61 -1.21
C ILE A 41 5.46 -4.87 -1.87
N ASP A 42 4.83 -5.35 -2.94
CA ASP A 42 5.30 -6.53 -3.67
C ASP A 42 6.67 -6.27 -4.30
N ARG A 43 6.92 -5.06 -4.82
CA ARG A 43 8.23 -4.67 -5.33
C ARG A 43 9.28 -4.68 -4.23
N ASP A 44 8.95 -4.14 -3.05
CA ASP A 44 9.88 -4.01 -1.93
C ASP A 44 10.22 -5.38 -1.32
N THR A 45 9.22 -6.25 -1.16
CA THR A 45 9.36 -7.58 -0.53
C THR A 45 9.83 -8.68 -1.48
N GLY A 46 10.00 -8.36 -2.77
CA GLY A 46 10.37 -9.30 -3.84
C GLY A 46 9.21 -10.14 -4.41
N ARG A 47 7.99 -9.97 -3.90
CA ARG A 47 6.78 -10.63 -4.42
C ARG A 47 6.40 -10.21 -5.84
N LYS A 48 6.88 -9.06 -6.33
CA LYS A 48 6.69 -8.65 -7.73
C LYS A 48 7.33 -9.67 -8.70
N VAL A 49 8.39 -10.35 -8.28
CA VAL A 49 9.08 -11.40 -9.06
C VAL A 49 8.60 -12.78 -8.66
N GLU A 50 8.39 -13.02 -7.36
CA GLU A 50 7.91 -14.29 -6.81
C GLU A 50 6.55 -14.09 -6.10
N PRO A 51 5.40 -14.10 -6.81
CA PRO A 51 4.09 -13.73 -6.23
C PRO A 51 3.69 -14.51 -4.98
N HIS A 52 4.10 -15.78 -4.88
CA HIS A 52 3.80 -16.64 -3.72
C HIS A 52 4.81 -16.51 -2.57
N ARG A 53 5.80 -15.63 -2.69
CA ARG A 53 6.82 -15.44 -1.66
C ARG A 53 6.20 -14.90 -0.38
N HIS A 54 6.66 -15.40 0.76
CA HIS A 54 6.13 -15.05 2.08
C HIS A 54 4.71 -15.56 2.33
N GLU A 55 4.08 -16.30 1.41
CA GLU A 55 2.80 -16.96 1.69
C GLU A 55 3.03 -18.15 2.61
N ILE A 56 2.23 -18.22 3.67
CA ILE A 56 2.21 -19.33 4.61
C ILE A 56 1.20 -20.36 4.08
N PRO A 57 1.61 -21.63 3.87
CA PRO A 57 0.71 -22.67 3.38
C PRO A 57 -0.57 -22.77 4.22
N GLY A 58 -1.73 -22.65 3.58
CA GLY A 58 -3.05 -22.71 4.24
C GLY A 58 -3.47 -21.44 5.00
N ALA A 59 -2.58 -20.46 5.20
CA ALA A 59 -2.88 -19.21 5.89
C ALA A 59 -2.79 -17.96 4.98
N GLY A 60 -2.08 -18.05 3.86
CA GLY A 60 -1.90 -16.93 2.93
C GLY A 60 -0.80 -15.97 3.38
N LEU A 61 -0.89 -14.70 2.96
CA LEU A 61 0.07 -13.68 3.38
C LEU A 61 -0.04 -13.36 4.88
N PRO A 62 1.09 -13.05 5.54
CA PRO A 62 1.09 -12.52 6.91
C PRO A 62 0.27 -11.23 7.02
N PRO A 63 -0.40 -10.99 8.16
CA PRO A 63 -1.25 -9.81 8.37
C PRO A 63 -0.49 -8.48 8.24
N GLU A 64 0.83 -8.49 8.45
CA GLU A 64 1.73 -7.34 8.27
C GLU A 64 1.63 -6.74 6.86
N PHE A 65 1.38 -7.56 5.83
CA PHE A 65 1.20 -7.08 4.46
C PHE A 65 -0.08 -6.24 4.32
N GLU A 66 -1.20 -6.76 4.83
CA GLU A 66 -2.48 -6.06 4.77
C GLU A 66 -2.48 -4.79 5.62
N MET A 67 -1.89 -4.85 6.83
CA MET A 67 -1.71 -3.68 7.69
C MET A 67 -0.85 -2.61 7.02
N SER A 68 0.23 -3.02 6.37
CA SER A 68 1.14 -2.15 5.62
C SER A 68 0.43 -1.48 4.45
N ALA A 69 -0.33 -2.24 3.67
CA ALA A 69 -1.09 -1.73 2.53
C ALA A 69 -2.16 -0.71 2.98
N ARG A 70 -2.86 -0.98 4.09
CA ARG A 70 -3.85 -0.04 4.66
C ARG A 70 -3.21 1.28 5.10
N GLU A 71 -2.10 1.21 5.83
CA GLU A 71 -1.42 2.40 6.35
C GLU A 71 -0.82 3.26 5.23
N TRP A 72 -0.15 2.62 4.27
CA TRP A 72 0.42 3.33 3.12
C TRP A 72 -0.69 3.89 2.22
N GLY A 73 -1.74 3.12 1.96
CA GLY A 73 -2.89 3.55 1.17
C GLY A 73 -3.59 4.76 1.80
N LYS A 74 -3.79 4.75 3.12
CA LYS A 74 -4.35 5.89 3.86
C LYS A 74 -3.47 7.14 3.74
N LEU A 75 -2.15 7.00 3.87
CA LEU A 75 -1.24 8.15 3.70
C LEU A 75 -1.31 8.70 2.27
N MET A 76 -1.26 7.83 1.27
CA MET A 76 -1.29 8.20 -0.14
C MET A 76 -2.61 8.89 -0.52
N TRP A 77 -3.74 8.37 -0.03
CA TRP A 77 -5.05 8.99 -0.16
C TRP A 77 -5.10 10.37 0.48
N ASN A 78 -4.67 10.50 1.74
CA ASN A 78 -4.70 11.76 2.46
C ASN A 78 -3.78 12.83 1.83
N GLN A 79 -2.64 12.44 1.27
CA GLN A 79 -1.78 13.37 0.54
C GLN A 79 -2.41 13.84 -0.77
N THR A 80 -3.08 12.93 -1.48
CA THR A 80 -3.69 13.24 -2.79
C THR A 80 -4.98 14.04 -2.62
N LYS A 81 -5.90 13.56 -1.79
CA LYS A 81 -7.22 14.17 -1.57
C LYS A 81 -7.20 15.25 -0.48
N GLY A 82 -6.47 15.04 0.61
CA GLY A 82 -6.34 16.03 1.71
C GLY A 82 -5.54 17.28 1.31
N GLY A 83 -4.61 17.16 0.35
CA GLY A 83 -3.98 18.32 -0.31
C GLY A 83 -4.96 19.19 -1.10
N THR A 84 -6.15 18.67 -1.45
CA THR A 84 -7.19 19.39 -2.18
C THR A 84 -8.08 20.22 -1.24
N ASN A 85 -8.32 19.76 -0.02
CA ASN A 85 -9.16 20.47 0.97
C ASN A 85 -8.41 21.57 1.76
N ALA A 86 -7.08 21.63 1.70
CA ALA A 86 -6.27 22.63 2.40
C ALA A 86 -5.90 23.86 1.53
N ARG A 87 -6.30 23.90 0.25
CA ARG A 87 -5.83 24.94 -0.70
C ARG A 87 -6.75 26.16 -0.74
N GLY A 88 -6.73 26.91 0.37
CA GLY A 88 -6.88 28.37 0.35
C GLY A 88 -5.53 29.10 0.20
N GLN A 89 -4.42 28.36 0.13
CA GLN A 89 -3.09 28.89 -0.16
C GLN A 89 -2.47 28.08 -1.29
N SER A 90 -1.97 28.79 -2.30
CA SER A 90 -1.27 28.27 -3.46
C SER A 90 -0.09 27.41 -3.01
N ALA A 91 -0.28 26.10 -2.92
CA ALA A 91 0.83 25.17 -2.90
C ALA A 91 1.27 25.01 -4.36
N GLU A 92 2.47 25.51 -4.67
CA GLU A 92 3.17 25.17 -5.90
C GLU A 92 3.09 23.66 -6.13
N PRO A 93 3.00 23.21 -7.40
CA PRO A 93 3.03 21.80 -7.72
C PRO A 93 4.45 21.29 -7.49
N THR A 94 4.83 21.10 -6.23
CA THR A 94 5.96 20.26 -5.90
C THR A 94 5.57 18.88 -6.45
N ALA A 95 6.29 18.42 -7.47
CA ALA A 95 6.17 17.06 -8.01
C ALA A 95 5.87 16.09 -6.86
N PRO A 96 4.92 15.15 -7.00
CA PRO A 96 4.41 14.37 -5.87
C PRO A 96 5.61 13.87 -5.09
N ALA A 97 5.81 14.43 -3.89
CA ALA A 97 6.95 14.08 -3.06
C ALA A 97 6.90 12.57 -2.98
N GLY A 98 7.84 11.89 -3.67
CA GLY A 98 7.68 10.50 -4.04
C GLY A 98 7.21 9.76 -2.80
N VAL A 99 6.02 9.15 -2.86
CA VAL A 99 5.29 8.69 -1.67
C VAL A 99 6.14 7.63 -1.01
N GLY A 100 7.06 8.07 -0.16
CA GLY A 100 8.03 7.22 0.50
C GLY A 100 7.25 6.25 1.36
N MET A 101 7.72 5.00 1.40
CA MET A 101 7.15 4.03 2.32
C MET A 101 7.17 4.63 3.74
N PRO A 102 6.03 4.70 4.44
CA PRO A 102 6.01 5.22 5.80
C PRO A 102 6.99 4.43 6.68
N ALA A 103 7.70 5.11 7.60
CA ALA A 103 8.67 4.44 8.48
C ALA A 103 8.06 3.26 9.25
N LYS A 104 6.80 3.41 9.68
CA LYS A 104 6.03 2.35 10.34
C LYS A 104 5.82 1.13 9.44
N VAL A 105 5.49 1.36 8.17
CA VAL A 105 5.34 0.30 7.16
C VAL A 105 6.67 -0.39 6.90
N ALA A 106 7.76 0.38 6.80
CA ALA A 106 9.11 -0.18 6.65
C ALA A 106 9.49 -1.09 7.84
N VAL A 107 9.14 -0.72 9.07
CA VAL A 107 9.38 -1.56 10.26
C VAL A 107 8.58 -2.86 10.21
N TRP A 108 7.32 -2.81 9.78
CA TRP A 108 6.50 -4.02 9.65
C TRP A 108 6.95 -4.95 8.53
N LEU A 109 7.48 -4.39 7.43
CA LEU A 109 7.97 -5.15 6.29
C LEU A 109 9.44 -5.56 6.42
N ALA A 110 10.18 -5.04 7.40
CA ALA A 110 11.58 -5.37 7.63
C ALA A 110 11.90 -6.88 7.75
N PRO A 111 11.02 -7.75 8.31
CA PRO A 111 11.23 -9.19 8.32
C PRO A 111 11.07 -9.86 6.94
N PHE A 112 10.54 -9.15 5.94
CA PHE A 112 10.20 -9.68 4.62
C PHE A 112 11.01 -9.04 3.47
N PRO A 113 12.35 -8.89 3.59
CA PRO A 113 13.14 -8.19 2.59
C PRO A 113 13.17 -8.95 1.25
N PRO A 114 13.52 -8.27 0.15
CA PRO A 114 13.75 -8.92 -1.13
C PRO A 114 14.96 -9.87 -1.01
N ARG A 115 15.07 -10.85 -1.92
CA ARG A 115 16.26 -11.73 -1.94
C ARG A 115 17.42 -10.81 -2.31
N ILE A 116 18.42 -10.69 -1.44
CA ILE A 116 19.71 -10.16 -1.85
C ILE A 116 20.27 -11.22 -2.81
N PHE A 117 20.20 -10.95 -4.11
CA PHE A 117 21.04 -11.67 -5.04
C PHE A 117 22.47 -11.28 -4.66
N TYR A 118 23.14 -12.08 -3.84
CA TYR A 118 24.59 -12.12 -3.86
C TYR A 118 24.94 -12.56 -5.27
N GLY A 119 25.18 -11.57 -6.13
CA GLY A 119 25.91 -11.81 -7.36
C GLY A 119 27.21 -12.47 -6.94
N SER A 120 27.33 -13.77 -7.24
CA SER A 120 28.62 -14.34 -7.58
C SER A 120 29.16 -13.45 -8.69
N GLY A 121 30.06 -12.56 -8.30
CA GLY A 121 30.54 -11.45 -9.12
C GLY A 121 31.99 -11.14 -8.76
N THR A 122 32.81 -12.18 -8.61
CA THR A 122 34.11 -12.38 -9.29
C THR A 122 34.70 -13.72 -8.84
#